data_AF-A0A142CWJ5-F1
#
_entry.id   AF-A0A142CWJ5-F1
#
_cell.length_a   1.000
_cell.length_b   1.000
_cell.length_c   1.000
_cell.angle_alpha   90.00
_cell.angle_beta   90.00
_cell.angle_gamma   90.00
#
_symmetry.space_group_name_H-M   'P 1'
#
loop_
_entity.id
_entity.type
_entity.pdbx_description
1 polymer ?
#
loop_
_entity_poly.entity_id
_entity_poly.type
_entity_poly.pdbx_seq_one_letter_code
_entity_poly.pdbx_strand_id
1 'polypeptide(L)'
;MTNPLKNKVVVLLLVLFVVIMVLSTTPWINKISESIKSEGLNVTAVYLGTTAPNGTWQFKVEDRILTDCAVAYVYNYTPPGKLIVYEMDSKAFRVINPSEEMPSFECSGELTYGYLTANFTEPPNTLTIDVWVGTTSTNDGYIYFRQIGDWMFINGSYVGYKAPSLSNNYMLMPLEELEKITNSTGIHLVNRR
;
A
#
# COMPACT_ATOMS: atom_id res chain seq x y z
N MET A 1 -13.61 -23.26 -65.60
CA MET A 1 -12.52 -22.26 -65.65
C MET A 1 -12.35 -21.65 -64.27
N THR A 2 -11.35 -22.09 -63.50
CA THR A 2 -11.01 -21.52 -62.19
C THR A 2 -10.23 -20.22 -62.41
N ASN A 3 -10.71 -19.13 -61.82
CA ASN A 3 -10.21 -17.79 -62.10
C ASN A 3 -8.89 -17.56 -61.32
N PRO A 4 -7.71 -17.54 -61.97
CA PRO A 4 -6.40 -17.61 -61.30
C PRO A 4 -6.12 -16.38 -60.43
N LEU A 5 -6.78 -15.25 -60.69
CA LEU A 5 -6.69 -14.03 -59.91
C LEU A 5 -7.39 -14.14 -58.54
N LYS A 6 -8.50 -14.89 -58.45
CA LYS A 6 -9.27 -15.03 -57.22
C LYS A 6 -8.48 -15.83 -56.16
N ASN A 7 -7.74 -16.85 -56.59
CA ASN A 7 -6.88 -17.64 -55.70
C ASN A 7 -5.66 -16.85 -55.21
N LYS A 8 -5.06 -15.98 -56.03
CA LYS A 8 -3.90 -15.18 -55.62
C LYS A 8 -4.24 -14.16 -54.53
N VAL A 9 -5.40 -13.51 -54.63
CA VAL A 9 -5.86 -12.54 -53.61
C VAL A 9 -6.19 -13.24 -52.28
N VAL A 10 -6.83 -14.40 -52.34
CA VAL A 10 -7.16 -15.20 -51.14
C VAL A 10 -5.89 -15.71 -50.45
N VAL A 11 -4.90 -16.17 -51.22
CA VAL A 11 -3.60 -16.59 -50.66
C VAL A 11 -2.87 -15.41 -50.03
N LEU A 12 -2.89 -14.23 -50.65
CA LEU A 12 -2.23 -13.04 -50.10
C LEU A 12 -2.87 -12.60 -48.77
N LEU A 13 -4.21 -12.62 -48.68
CA LEU A 13 -4.94 -12.33 -47.45
C LEU A 13 -4.66 -13.34 -46.34
N LEU A 14 -4.55 -14.63 -46.68
CA LEU A 14 -4.21 -15.68 -45.72
C LEU A 14 -2.80 -15.50 -45.17
N VAL A 15 -1.82 -15.19 -46.03
CA VAL A 15 -0.44 -14.93 -45.58
C VAL A 15 -0.41 -13.71 -44.66
N LEU A 16 -1.12 -12.64 -45.00
CA LEU A 16 -1.16 -11.42 -44.19
C LEU A 16 -1.82 -11.67 -42.82
N PHE A 17 -2.88 -12.47 -42.78
CA PHE A 17 -3.54 -12.88 -41.55
C PHE A 17 -2.63 -13.73 -40.65
N VAL A 18 -1.88 -14.68 -41.24
CA VAL A 18 -0.91 -15.50 -40.50
C VAL A 18 0.22 -14.64 -39.94
N VAL A 19 0.73 -13.66 -40.70
CA VAL A 19 1.76 -12.72 -40.21
C VAL A 19 1.25 -11.88 -39.04
N ILE A 20 0.01 -11.37 -39.11
CA ILE A 20 -0.62 -10.64 -38.00
C ILE A 20 -0.79 -11.56 -36.77
N MET A 21 -1.24 -12.80 -36.96
CA MET A 21 -1.38 -13.76 -35.86
C MET A 21 -0.04 -14.02 -35.18
N VAL A 22 1.01 -14.31 -35.95
CA VAL A 22 2.35 -14.57 -35.41
C VAL A 22 2.85 -13.35 -34.64
N LEU A 23 2.75 -12.15 -35.21
CA LEU A 23 3.14 -10.91 -34.52
C LEU A 23 2.32 -10.65 -33.25
N SER A 24 1.03 -11.01 -33.24
CA SER A 24 0.15 -10.87 -32.06
C SER A 24 0.44 -11.88 -30.95
N THR A 25 1.00 -13.05 -31.27
CA THR A 25 1.40 -14.07 -30.29
C THR A 25 2.88 -14.01 -29.91
N THR A 26 3.65 -13.10 -30.52
CA THR A 26 5.08 -12.96 -30.23
C THR A 26 5.28 -12.27 -28.86
N PRO A 27 6.21 -12.71 -28.01
CA PRO A 27 6.42 -12.20 -26.63
C PRO A 27 6.79 -10.71 -26.51
N TRP A 28 6.83 -9.95 -27.62
CA TRP A 28 7.13 -8.53 -27.62
C TRP A 28 6.05 -7.69 -26.93
N ILE A 29 4.78 -8.14 -26.94
CA ILE A 29 3.71 -7.49 -26.17
C ILE A 29 4.03 -7.56 -24.67
N ASN A 30 4.56 -8.69 -24.18
CA ASN A 30 4.94 -8.84 -22.79
C ASN A 30 6.11 -7.91 -22.42
N LYS A 31 7.08 -7.72 -23.33
CA LYS A 31 8.20 -6.77 -23.12
C LYS A 31 7.77 -5.30 -23.10
N ILE A 32 6.75 -4.90 -23.85
CA ILE A 32 6.22 -3.53 -23.82
C ILE A 32 5.40 -3.30 -22.54
N SER A 33 4.73 -4.35 -22.02
CA SER A 33 3.97 -4.25 -20.76
C SER A 33 4.86 -4.19 -19.50
N GLU A 34 6.05 -4.78 -19.54
CA GLU A 34 6.99 -4.76 -18.40
C GLU A 34 7.82 -3.45 -18.32
N SER A 35 7.94 -2.70 -19.41
CA SER A 35 8.83 -1.53 -19.49
C SER A 35 8.16 -0.17 -19.27
N ILE A 36 6.88 -0.13 -18.89
CA ILE A 36 6.23 1.11 -18.42
C ILE A 36 5.96 0.96 -16.92
N LYS A 37 7.00 0.62 -16.17
CA LYS A 37 7.05 0.94 -14.75
C LYS A 37 7.20 2.45 -14.68
N SER A 38 6.10 3.18 -14.68
CA SER A 38 6.12 4.61 -14.40
C SER A 38 6.95 4.79 -13.14
N GLU A 39 8.04 5.57 -13.20
CA GLU A 39 8.81 6.04 -12.04
C GLU A 39 7.97 6.99 -11.16
N GLY A 40 6.65 6.79 -11.13
CA GLY A 40 5.68 7.66 -10.52
C GLY A 40 5.64 7.44 -9.02
N LEU A 41 5.99 8.49 -8.28
CA LEU A 41 5.53 8.72 -6.90
C LEU A 41 5.78 7.55 -5.93
N ASN A 42 6.99 7.48 -5.37
CA ASN A 42 7.31 6.55 -4.28
C ASN A 42 7.38 7.28 -2.94
N VAL A 43 6.96 6.62 -1.86
CA VAL A 43 7.17 7.09 -0.49
C VAL A 43 8.67 7.04 -0.18
N THR A 44 9.23 8.17 0.27
CA THR A 44 10.67 8.30 0.62
C THR A 44 10.90 8.26 2.12
N ALA A 45 9.96 8.76 2.91
CA ALA A 45 10.03 8.70 4.36
C ALA A 45 8.62 8.74 4.95
N VAL A 46 8.43 8.02 6.05
CA VAL A 46 7.25 8.13 6.90
C VAL A 46 7.76 8.27 8.33
N TYR A 47 7.07 9.07 9.12
CA TYR A 47 7.25 9.10 10.56
C TYR A 47 5.89 8.94 11.22
N LEU A 48 5.89 8.13 12.29
CA LEU A 48 4.75 7.90 13.13
C LEU A 48 5.21 8.01 14.59
N GLY A 49 4.57 8.86 15.39
CA GLY A 49 5.04 9.09 16.75
C GLY A 49 4.06 9.87 17.61
N THR A 50 4.21 9.77 18.93
CA THR A 50 3.44 10.57 19.90
C THR A 50 4.01 11.99 20.02
N THR A 51 5.20 12.23 19.49
CA THR A 51 5.88 13.52 19.45
C THR A 51 5.90 14.06 18.03
N ALA A 52 5.89 15.38 17.87
CA ALA A 52 5.98 15.97 16.55
C ALA A 52 7.38 15.71 15.95
N PRO A 53 7.50 15.24 14.71
CA PRO A 53 8.81 15.05 14.10
C PRO A 53 9.46 16.38 13.77
N ASN A 54 10.79 16.45 13.91
CA ASN A 54 11.57 17.58 13.42
C ASN A 54 11.66 17.57 11.88
N GLY A 55 11.79 18.75 11.28
CA GLY A 55 12.03 18.92 9.84
C GLY A 55 10.77 19.20 9.01
N THR A 56 10.97 19.30 7.70
CA THR A 56 9.91 19.61 6.73
C THR A 56 9.31 18.33 6.17
N TRP A 57 7.99 18.18 6.35
CA TRP A 57 7.22 17.04 5.85
C TRP A 57 6.19 17.53 4.84
N GLN A 58 6.06 16.82 3.71
CA GLN A 58 5.11 17.15 2.64
C GLN A 58 3.66 16.99 3.10
N PHE A 59 3.39 15.95 3.90
CA PHE A 59 2.08 15.68 4.46
C PHE A 59 2.19 15.43 5.95
N LYS A 60 1.23 15.98 6.71
CA LYS A 60 1.14 15.84 8.16
C LYS A 60 -0.31 15.62 8.58
N VAL A 61 -0.52 14.56 9.35
CA VAL A 61 -1.74 14.26 10.10
C VAL A 61 -1.42 14.37 11.58
N GLU A 62 -2.29 15.04 12.32
CA GLU A 62 -2.16 15.23 13.76
C GLU A 62 -3.51 14.96 14.43
N ASP A 63 -3.73 13.71 14.84
CA ASP A 63 -5.04 13.23 15.26
C ASP A 63 -4.92 11.98 16.17
N ARG A 64 -6.03 11.43 16.64
CA ARG A 64 -6.08 10.19 17.45
C ARG A 64 -5.85 8.95 16.58
N ILE A 65 -4.60 8.72 16.20
CA ILE A 65 -4.22 7.75 15.16
C ILE A 65 -3.36 6.57 15.65
N LEU A 66 -2.85 6.62 16.87
CA LEU A 66 -1.98 5.59 17.43
C LEU A 66 -2.69 4.80 18.50
N THR A 67 -2.44 3.50 18.66
CA THR A 67 -2.80 2.85 19.91
C THR A 67 -1.83 3.23 21.04
N ASP A 68 -2.30 3.09 22.28
CA ASP A 68 -1.47 3.16 23.48
C ASP A 68 -0.48 1.97 23.59
N CYS A 69 -0.44 1.09 22.58
CA CYS A 69 0.36 -0.13 22.54
C CYS A 69 1.65 -0.01 21.71
N ALA A 70 2.62 -0.92 21.87
CA ALA A 70 3.83 -0.87 21.06
C ALA A 70 3.45 -1.14 19.59
N VAL A 71 3.67 -0.13 18.74
CA VAL A 71 3.20 -0.11 17.36
C VAL A 71 4.38 -0.19 16.40
N ALA A 72 4.21 -1.04 15.39
CA ALA A 72 4.96 -0.95 14.15
C ALA A 72 3.98 -0.70 13.00
N TYR A 73 4.44 -0.02 11.96
CA TYR A 73 3.63 0.19 10.77
C TYR A 73 4.29 -0.27 9.49
N VAL A 74 3.42 -0.64 8.55
CA VAL A 74 3.73 -1.08 7.20
C VAL A 74 2.85 -0.26 6.28
N TYR A 75 3.38 0.16 5.12
CA TYR A 75 2.57 0.86 4.16
C TYR A 75 2.50 0.13 2.83
N ASN A 76 1.36 0.23 2.15
CA ASN A 76 1.23 -0.17 0.75
C ASN A 76 0.78 1.03 -0.05
N TYR A 77 1.52 1.32 -1.13
CA TYR A 77 1.19 2.36 -2.08
C TYR A 77 0.72 1.73 -3.39
N THR A 78 -0.52 2.02 -3.79
CA THR A 78 -1.03 1.66 -5.12
C THR A 78 -1.47 2.95 -5.81
N PRO A 79 -0.83 3.41 -6.91
CA PRO A 79 -1.23 4.61 -7.62
C PRO A 79 -2.67 4.50 -8.14
N PRO A 80 -3.54 5.54 -8.07
CA PRO A 80 -3.29 6.94 -7.67
C PRO A 80 -3.07 7.14 -6.16
N GLY A 81 -2.49 8.29 -5.77
CA GLY A 81 -1.98 8.61 -4.43
C GLY A 81 -2.82 8.15 -3.24
N LYS A 82 -2.57 6.92 -2.79
CA LYS A 82 -3.19 6.32 -1.62
C LYS A 82 -2.09 5.68 -0.77
N LEU A 83 -1.92 6.19 0.45
CA LEU A 83 -1.00 5.65 1.44
C LEU A 83 -1.80 4.88 2.47
N ILE A 84 -1.74 3.56 2.43
CA ILE A 84 -2.38 2.71 3.44
C ILE A 84 -1.35 2.48 4.54
N VAL A 85 -1.69 2.74 5.79
CA VAL A 85 -0.84 2.52 6.96
C VAL A 85 -1.47 1.45 7.85
N TYR A 86 -0.79 0.32 7.99
CA TYR A 86 -1.16 -0.76 8.89
C TYR A 86 -0.37 -0.65 10.18
N GLU A 87 -1.01 -0.22 11.26
CA GLU A 87 -0.47 -0.30 12.60
C GLU A 87 -0.69 -1.70 13.17
N MET A 88 0.34 -2.26 13.80
CA MET A 88 0.36 -3.62 14.33
C MET A 88 0.61 -3.58 15.83
N ASP A 89 -0.06 -4.45 16.58
CA ASP A 89 0.26 -4.68 17.98
C ASP A 89 1.61 -5.39 18.17
N SER A 90 2.06 -5.44 19.43
CA SER A 90 3.34 -6.06 19.81
C SER A 90 3.42 -7.54 19.48
N LYS A 91 2.29 -8.26 19.53
CA LYS A 91 2.21 -9.69 19.24
C LYS A 91 2.41 -9.92 17.74
N ALA A 92 1.72 -9.16 16.89
CA ALA A 92 1.86 -9.17 15.44
C ALA A 92 3.30 -8.89 15.04
N PHE A 93 3.87 -7.81 15.58
CA PHE A 93 5.26 -7.43 15.32
C PHE A 93 6.25 -8.54 15.66
N ARG A 94 6.12 -9.18 16.83
CA ARG A 94 7.02 -10.28 17.21
C ARG A 94 6.93 -11.48 16.25
N VAL A 95 5.75 -11.74 15.69
CA VAL A 95 5.59 -12.86 14.75
C VAL A 95 6.27 -12.56 13.41
N ILE A 96 6.14 -11.33 12.91
CA ILE A 96 6.78 -10.92 11.65
C ILE A 96 8.26 -10.55 11.81
N ASN A 97 8.71 -10.23 13.02
CA ASN A 97 10.09 -9.84 13.34
C ASN A 97 10.57 -10.51 14.65
N PRO A 98 10.78 -11.84 14.62
CA PRO A 98 11.07 -12.64 15.82
C PRO A 98 12.43 -12.34 16.48
N SER A 99 13.30 -11.61 15.79
CA SER A 99 14.66 -11.28 16.22
C SER A 99 14.77 -10.06 17.15
N GLU A 100 13.71 -9.25 17.32
CA GLU A 100 13.77 -8.02 18.10
C GLU A 100 13.16 -8.19 19.51
N GLU A 101 13.92 -7.76 20.54
CA GLU A 101 13.43 -7.66 21.91
C GLU A 101 12.46 -6.48 22.03
N MET A 102 11.17 -6.77 22.10
CA MET A 102 10.17 -5.73 22.37
C MET A 102 10.10 -5.37 23.85
N PRO A 103 9.93 -4.07 24.19
CA PRO A 103 9.66 -3.66 25.55
C PRO A 103 8.29 -4.18 26.03
N SER A 104 8.27 -4.76 27.24
CA SER A 104 7.06 -5.26 27.90
C SER A 104 6.18 -4.09 28.36
N PHE A 105 5.11 -3.80 27.62
CA PHE A 105 4.11 -2.82 28.03
C PHE A 105 2.73 -3.48 28.15
N GLU A 106 2.02 -3.19 29.24
CA GLU A 106 0.59 -3.46 29.37
C GLU A 106 -0.17 -2.39 28.57
N CYS A 107 -0.93 -2.81 27.56
CA CYS A 107 -1.68 -1.92 26.67
C CYS A 107 -3.18 -2.03 26.93
N SER A 108 -3.91 -0.92 26.86
CA SER A 108 -5.39 -0.92 26.86
C SER A 108 -6.01 -1.11 25.47
N GLY A 109 -5.26 -0.85 24.40
CA GLY A 109 -5.73 -0.89 23.01
C GLY A 109 -6.51 0.37 22.59
N GLU A 110 -6.42 1.46 23.36
CA GLU A 110 -7.10 2.71 23.10
C GLU A 110 -6.33 3.62 22.14
N LEU A 111 -7.06 4.40 21.34
CA LEU A 111 -6.47 5.39 20.44
C LEU A 111 -6.00 6.62 21.22
N THR A 112 -4.75 7.00 20.99
CA THR A 112 -4.06 8.14 21.56
C THR A 112 -3.70 9.14 20.45
N TYR A 113 -3.44 10.39 20.86
CA TYR A 113 -3.04 11.43 19.94
C TYR A 113 -1.63 11.20 19.40
N GLY A 114 -1.46 11.37 18.09
CA GLY A 114 -0.18 11.14 17.43
C GLY A 114 -0.02 11.88 16.11
N TYR A 115 1.19 11.79 15.59
CA TYR A 115 1.67 12.45 14.39
C TYR A 115 1.98 11.40 13.34
N LEU A 116 1.38 11.51 12.16
CA LEU A 116 1.73 10.73 10.97
C LEU A 116 2.17 11.70 9.88
N THR A 117 3.41 11.57 9.44
CA THR A 117 3.96 12.42 8.39
C THR A 117 4.57 11.57 7.29
N ALA A 118 4.44 12.04 6.04
CA ALA A 118 4.94 11.31 4.88
C ALA A 118 5.60 12.25 3.87
N ASN A 119 6.66 11.74 3.23
CA ASN A 119 7.35 12.35 2.11
C ASN A 119 7.35 11.36 0.93
N PHE A 120 7.31 11.92 -0.27
CA PHE A 120 7.30 11.23 -1.54
C PHE A 120 8.41 11.77 -2.45
N THR A 121 8.82 10.97 -3.44
CA THR A 121 9.80 11.37 -4.46
C THR A 121 9.33 12.60 -5.24
N GLU A 122 8.03 12.62 -5.54
CA GLU A 122 7.31 13.76 -6.10
C GLU A 122 6.02 13.94 -5.28
N PRO A 123 5.53 15.17 -5.05
CA PRO A 123 4.30 15.36 -4.29
C PRO A 123 3.06 14.98 -5.12
N PRO A 124 2.21 14.04 -4.67
CA PRO A 124 0.97 13.72 -5.37
C PRO A 124 -0.02 14.90 -5.36
N ASN A 125 -0.72 15.10 -6.48
CA ASN A 125 -1.82 16.07 -6.56
C ASN A 125 -2.96 15.75 -5.59
N THR A 126 -3.23 14.47 -5.36
CA THR A 126 -4.21 13.99 -4.40
C THR A 126 -3.60 12.87 -3.59
N LEU A 127 -3.66 12.96 -2.26
CA LEU A 127 -3.24 11.90 -1.35
C LEU A 127 -4.39 11.56 -0.41
N THR A 128 -4.72 10.28 -0.30
CA THR A 128 -5.52 9.77 0.81
C THR A 128 -4.63 8.91 1.69
N ILE A 129 -4.62 9.18 3.00
CA ILE A 129 -3.93 8.34 3.99
C ILE A 129 -5.00 7.54 4.72
N ASP A 130 -4.99 6.23 4.54
CA ASP A 130 -5.93 5.30 5.20
C ASP A 130 -5.18 4.60 6.34
N VAL A 131 -5.66 4.75 7.58
CA VAL A 131 -5.00 4.11 8.73
C VAL A 131 -5.84 2.95 9.25
N TRP A 132 -5.17 1.83 9.48
CA TRP A 132 -5.72 0.56 9.96
C TRP A 132 -4.97 0.13 11.20
N VAL A 133 -5.69 -0.23 12.26
CA VAL A 133 -5.12 -0.69 13.53
C VAL A 133 -5.38 -2.19 13.67
N GLY A 134 -4.30 -2.95 13.79
CA GLY A 134 -4.27 -4.40 13.86
C GLY A 134 -4.24 -4.92 15.29
N THR A 135 -5.05 -5.94 15.56
CA THR A 135 -5.01 -6.73 16.78
C THR A 135 -4.85 -8.20 16.42
N THR A 136 -3.83 -8.85 16.98
CA THR A 136 -3.53 -10.25 16.68
C THR A 136 -4.61 -11.16 17.27
N SER A 137 -5.11 -12.09 16.45
CA SER A 137 -6.11 -13.06 16.91
C SER A 137 -5.53 -14.08 17.90
N THR A 138 -6.40 -14.78 18.62
CA THR A 138 -6.01 -15.83 19.56
C THR A 138 -5.40 -17.07 18.90
N ASN A 139 -5.66 -17.28 17.61
CA ASN A 139 -5.25 -18.49 16.88
C ASN A 139 -3.93 -18.33 16.11
N ASP A 140 -3.16 -17.26 16.39
CA ASP A 140 -1.79 -17.00 15.90
C ASP A 140 -1.56 -17.03 14.37
N GLY A 141 -2.62 -17.12 13.54
CA GLY A 141 -2.51 -17.16 12.07
C GLY A 141 -2.98 -15.89 11.35
N TYR A 142 -3.70 -15.01 12.06
CA TYR A 142 -4.36 -13.84 11.48
C TYR A 142 -4.28 -12.62 12.39
N ILE A 143 -4.30 -11.45 11.76
CA ILE A 143 -4.48 -10.16 12.42
C ILE A 143 -5.79 -9.55 11.96
N TYR A 144 -6.56 -9.07 12.94
CA TYR A 144 -7.76 -8.30 12.72
C TYR A 144 -7.41 -6.82 12.62
N PHE A 145 -7.57 -6.23 11.44
CA PHE A 145 -7.40 -4.80 11.21
C PHE A 145 -8.74 -4.08 11.28
N ARG A 146 -8.78 -2.96 12.00
CA ARG A 146 -9.89 -2.01 12.01
C ARG A 146 -9.44 -0.68 11.43
N GLN A 147 -10.13 -0.18 10.43
CA GLN A 147 -9.89 1.15 9.88
C GLN A 147 -10.30 2.21 10.92
N ILE A 148 -9.47 3.23 11.08
CA ILE A 148 -9.75 4.36 11.99
C ILE A 148 -10.15 5.63 11.25
N GLY A 149 -9.78 5.74 9.97
CA GLY A 149 -10.30 6.75 9.06
C GLY A 149 -9.36 7.04 7.91
N ASP A 150 -9.80 8.01 7.09
CA ASP A 150 -9.08 8.48 5.92
C ASP A 150 -8.79 9.98 6.06
N TRP A 151 -7.54 10.38 5.84
CA TRP A 151 -7.12 11.78 5.79
C TRP A 151 -6.81 12.16 4.35
N MET A 152 -7.53 13.16 3.85
CA MET A 152 -7.47 13.56 2.45
C MET A 152 -6.66 14.84 2.29
N PHE A 153 -5.84 14.87 1.25
CA PHE A 153 -5.03 16.00 0.85
C PHE A 153 -5.20 16.29 -0.64
N ILE A 154 -5.28 17.57 -1.00
CA ILE A 154 -5.32 18.05 -2.38
C ILE A 154 -4.25 19.12 -2.53
N ASN A 155 -3.36 18.96 -3.50
CA ASN A 155 -2.21 19.83 -3.76
C ASN A 155 -1.39 20.11 -2.48
N GLY A 156 -1.11 19.07 -1.69
CA GLY A 156 -0.37 19.18 -0.43
C GLY A 156 -1.15 19.74 0.77
N SER A 157 -2.36 20.29 0.55
CA SER A 157 -3.18 20.85 1.61
C SER A 157 -4.14 19.82 2.18
N TYR A 158 -4.25 19.74 3.51
CA TYR A 158 -5.26 18.91 4.16
C TYR A 158 -6.66 19.44 3.87
N VAL A 159 -7.55 18.57 3.37
CA VAL A 159 -8.92 18.96 2.98
C VAL A 159 -9.99 18.34 3.84
N GLY A 160 -9.68 17.26 4.59
CA GLY A 160 -10.63 16.72 5.54
C GLY A 160 -10.38 15.28 5.98
N TYR A 161 -11.13 14.90 7.00
CA TYR A 161 -11.20 13.57 7.56
C TYR A 161 -12.49 12.89 7.14
N LYS A 162 -12.41 11.62 6.77
CA LYS A 162 -13.56 10.76 6.52
C LYS A 162 -13.55 9.60 7.51
N ALA A 163 -14.62 9.50 8.29
CA ALA A 163 -14.82 8.38 9.20
C ALA A 163 -14.98 7.05 8.42
N PRO A 164 -14.51 5.92 8.98
CA PRO A 164 -14.69 4.61 8.37
C PRO A 164 -16.16 4.27 8.12
N SER A 165 -16.44 3.56 7.03
CA SER A 165 -17.78 3.01 6.78
C SER A 165 -18.11 1.93 7.81
N LEU A 166 -19.34 1.94 8.35
CA LEU A 166 -19.82 0.92 9.28
C LEU A 166 -19.78 -0.51 8.70
N SER A 167 -19.82 -0.65 7.37
CA SER A 167 -19.86 -1.96 6.71
C SER A 167 -18.48 -2.51 6.33
N ASN A 168 -17.47 -1.65 6.18
CA ASN A 168 -16.19 -2.00 5.54
C ASN A 168 -14.98 -1.51 6.37
N ASN A 169 -15.15 -1.29 7.67
CA ASN A 169 -14.08 -0.82 8.56
C ASN A 169 -13.24 -1.95 9.17
N TYR A 170 -13.38 -3.19 8.70
CA TYR A 170 -12.65 -4.32 9.24
C TYR A 170 -12.08 -5.22 8.15
N MET A 171 -10.93 -5.81 8.42
CA MET A 171 -10.25 -6.76 7.53
C MET A 171 -9.53 -7.82 8.38
N LEU A 172 -9.62 -9.08 7.96
CA LEU A 172 -8.79 -10.14 8.53
C LEU A 172 -7.66 -10.42 7.54
N MET A 173 -6.42 -10.24 7.97
CA MET A 173 -5.23 -10.45 7.13
C MET A 173 -4.44 -11.66 7.64
N PRO A 174 -4.09 -12.63 6.77
CA PRO A 174 -3.12 -13.68 7.11
C PRO A 174 -1.75 -13.09 7.43
N LEU A 175 -1.06 -13.65 8.42
CA LEU A 175 0.30 -13.20 8.78
C LEU A 175 1.29 -13.31 7.62
N GLU A 176 1.18 -14.35 6.79
CA GLU A 176 2.03 -14.52 5.59
C GLU A 176 1.87 -13.39 4.58
N GLU A 177 0.67 -12.81 4.46
CA GLU A 177 0.42 -11.67 3.58
C GLU A 177 1.05 -10.42 4.18
N LEU A 178 0.87 -10.21 5.48
CA LEU A 178 1.50 -9.11 6.19
C LEU A 178 3.03 -9.17 6.08
N GLU A 179 3.63 -10.34 6.23
CA GLU A 179 5.07 -10.58 6.07
C GLU A 179 5.57 -10.21 4.67
N LYS A 180 4.79 -10.48 3.62
CA LYS A 180 5.13 -10.05 2.25
C LYS A 180 5.12 -8.53 2.13
N ILE A 181 4.14 -7.86 2.74
CA ILE A 181 4.07 -6.40 2.71
C ILE A 181 5.26 -5.82 3.50
N THR A 182 5.54 -6.32 4.71
CA THR A 182 6.65 -5.86 5.55
C THR A 182 8.01 -6.03 4.86
N ASN A 183 8.23 -7.15 4.17
CA ASN A 183 9.46 -7.38 3.43
C ASN A 183 9.62 -6.45 2.23
N SER A 184 8.52 -5.95 1.67
CA SER A 184 8.54 -5.04 0.52
C SER A 184 8.77 -3.58 0.90
N THR A 185 8.22 -3.14 2.03
CA THR A 185 8.23 -1.72 2.42
C THR A 185 9.09 -1.41 3.64
N GLY A 186 9.56 -2.45 4.32
CA GLY A 186 10.19 -2.34 5.62
C GLY A 186 9.17 -2.21 6.75
N ILE A 187 9.66 -2.40 7.97
CA ILE A 187 8.90 -2.15 9.20
C ILE A 187 9.40 -0.84 9.80
N HIS A 188 8.47 0.04 10.16
CA HIS A 188 8.79 1.30 10.79
C HIS A 188 8.20 1.33 12.21
N LEU A 189 9.06 1.61 13.19
CA LEU A 189 8.65 1.67 14.59
C LEU A 189 8.06 3.04 14.93
N VAL A 190 7.01 3.04 15.76
CA VAL A 190 6.47 4.29 16.29
C VAL A 190 7.44 4.91 17.29
N ASN A 191 7.79 6.17 17.08
CA ASN A 191 8.63 6.90 18.01
C ASN A 191 7.79 7.39 19.22
N ARG A 192 8.04 6.78 20.38
CA ARG A 192 7.35 7.04 21.64
C ARG A 192 8.07 8.06 22.55
N ARG A 193 9.18 8.66 22.10
CA ARG A 193 10.03 9.53 22.91
C ARG A 193 10.18 10.94 22.35
#